data_AF-A0A497L0W0-F1
#
_entry.id   AF-A0A497L0W0-F1
#
_cell.length_a   1.000
_cell.length_b   1.000
_cell.length_c   1.000
_cell.angle_alpha   90.00
_cell.angle_beta   90.00
_cell.angle_gamma   90.00
#
_symmetry.space_group_name_H-M   'P 1'
#
loop_
_entity.id
_entity.type
_entity.pdbx_description
1 polymer ?
#
loop_
_entity_poly.entity_id
_entity_poly.type
_entity_poly.pdbx_seq_one_letter_code
_entity_poly.pdbx_strand_id
1 'polypeptide(L)' 'MGEVIRIARKRALELVIKKVVVVSETGRSALKALNILRGTEIRLIVVTHYPAKTWGPKGDIPI' A
#
# COMPACT_ATOMS: atom_id res chain seq x y z
N MET A 1 -7.85 -11.70 -4.20
CA MET A 1 -6.93 -10.71 -3.57
C MET A 1 -6.62 -10.96 -2.09
N GLY A 2 -7.60 -11.20 -1.21
CA GLY A 2 -7.32 -11.37 0.23
C GLY A 2 -6.40 -12.57 0.56
N GLU A 3 -6.50 -13.64 -0.21
CA GLU A 3 -5.66 -14.83 -0.07
C GLU A 3 -4.19 -14.59 -0.46
N VAL A 4 -3.95 -13.89 -1.58
CA VAL A 4 -2.60 -13.48 -2.01
C VAL A 4 -1.89 -12.68 -0.91
N ILE A 5 -2.58 -11.73 -0.29
CA ILE A 5 -2.03 -10.91 0.79
C ILE A 5 -1.73 -11.76 2.04
N ARG A 6 -2.57 -12.78 2.35
CA ARG A 6 -2.30 -13.70 3.47
C ARG A 6 -1.07 -14.56 3.22
N ILE A 7 -0.88 -15.05 2.00
CA ILE A 7 0.32 -15.82 1.63
C ILE A 7 1.56 -14.91 1.72
N ALA A 8 1.47 -13.69 1.19
CA ALA A 8 2.56 -12.71 1.28
C ALA A 8 2.92 -12.37 2.74
N ARG A 9 1.91 -12.17 3.62
CA ARG A 9 2.12 -11.98 5.06
C ARG A 9 2.85 -13.16 5.67
N LYS A 10 2.39 -14.39 5.41
CA LYS A 10 3.02 -15.60 5.97
C LYS A 10 4.50 -15.65 5.60
N ARG A 11 4.81 -15.49 4.31
CA ARG A 11 6.19 -15.50 3.83
C ARG A 11 7.01 -14.34 4.39
N ALA A 12 6.42 -13.15 4.52
CA ALA A 12 7.09 -11.99 5.10
C ALA A 12 7.49 -12.24 6.57
N LEU A 13 6.62 -12.89 7.36
CA LEU A 13 6.93 -13.25 8.74
C LEU A 13 8.01 -14.33 8.83
N GLU A 14 7.94 -15.37 7.99
CA GLU A 14 8.95 -16.44 7.92
C GLU A 14 10.35 -15.88 7.61
N LEU A 15 10.43 -14.89 6.73
CA LEU A 15 11.68 -14.26 6.31
C LEU A 15 12.07 -13.03 7.14
N VAL A 16 11.32 -12.71 8.20
CA VAL A 16 11.57 -11.55 9.07
C VAL A 16 11.58 -10.21 8.28
N ILE A 17 10.78 -10.13 7.22
CA ILE A 17 10.64 -8.91 6.40
C ILE A 17 9.89 -7.86 7.22
N LYS A 18 10.47 -6.66 7.31
CA LYS A 18 9.90 -5.53 8.08
C LYS A 18 9.12 -4.52 7.22
N LYS A 19 9.17 -4.63 5.90
CA LYS A 19 8.53 -3.68 4.97
C LYS A 19 7.84 -4.43 3.85
N VAL A 20 6.57 -4.10 3.59
CA VAL A 20 5.81 -4.63 2.46
C VAL A 20 5.29 -3.46 1.63
N VAL A 21 5.52 -3.52 0.33
CA VAL A 21 5.07 -2.50 -0.63
C VAL A 21 3.82 -3.03 -1.34
N VAL A 22 2.75 -2.23 -1.37
CA VAL A 22 1.52 -2.54 -2.11
C VAL A 22 1.23 -1.41 -3.08
N VAL A 23 1.14 -1.76 -4.35
CA VAL A 23 0.68 -0.83 -5.39
C VAL A 23 -0.85 -0.88 -5.42
N SER A 24 -1.50 0.28 -5.31
CA SER A 24 -2.96 0.38 -5.30
C SER A 24 -3.41 1.76 -5.79
N GLU A 25 -4.00 1.80 -6.98
CA GLU A 25 -4.55 3.02 -7.58
C GLU A 25 -5.65 3.67 -6.72
N THR A 26 -6.73 2.93 -6.45
CA THR A 26 -7.91 3.43 -5.72
C THR A 26 -7.84 3.21 -4.20
N GLY A 27 -6.70 2.76 -3.68
CA GLY A 27 -6.50 2.45 -2.25
C GLY A 27 -7.21 1.19 -1.71
N ARG A 28 -8.13 0.54 -2.46
CA ARG A 28 -8.87 -0.64 -1.98
C ARG A 28 -7.97 -1.82 -1.58
N SER A 29 -6.94 -2.10 -2.38
CA SER A 29 -5.98 -3.17 -2.09
C SER A 29 -5.10 -2.82 -0.89
N ALA A 30 -4.72 -1.55 -0.74
CA ALA A 30 -3.95 -1.05 0.39
C ALA A 30 -4.72 -1.18 1.73
N LEU A 31 -6.00 -0.79 1.75
CA LEU A 31 -6.87 -0.97 2.94
C LEU A 31 -6.99 -2.43 3.34
N LYS A 32 -7.14 -3.33 2.37
CA LYS A 32 -7.20 -4.77 2.65
C LYS A 32 -5.87 -5.31 3.18
N ALA A 33 -4.75 -4.83 2.64
CA ALA A 33 -3.42 -5.18 3.14
C ALA A 33 -3.20 -4.67 4.57
N LEU A 34 -3.60 -3.44 4.87
CA LEU A 34 -3.51 -2.86 6.20
C LEU A 34 -4.25 -3.72 7.24
N ASN A 35 -5.48 -4.14 6.92
CA ASN A 35 -6.27 -4.98 7.81
C ASN A 35 -5.65 -6.36 8.04
N ILE A 36 -5.08 -6.99 7.00
CA ILE A 36 -4.49 -8.33 7.09
C ILE A 36 -3.13 -8.30 7.81
N LEU A 37 -2.34 -7.24 7.62
CA LEU A 37 -1.02 -7.06 8.23
C LEU A 37 -1.09 -6.47 9.65
N ARG A 38 -2.28 -6.08 10.12
CA ARG A 38 -2.50 -5.50 11.44
C ARG A 38 -1.98 -6.43 12.54
N GLY A 39 -1.35 -5.86 13.57
CA GLY A 39 -0.75 -6.62 14.67
C GLY A 39 0.58 -7.30 14.34
N THR A 40 1.14 -7.05 13.15
CA THR A 40 2.53 -7.42 12.83
C THR A 40 3.43 -6.20 12.92
N GLU A 41 4.75 -6.41 13.01
CA GLU A 41 5.75 -5.32 12.93
C GLU A 41 6.04 -4.87 11.49
N ILE A 42 5.28 -5.36 10.51
CA ILE A 42 5.49 -5.05 9.10
C ILE A 42 4.98 -3.63 8.84
N ARG A 43 5.87 -2.76 8.34
CA ARG A 43 5.52 -1.44 7.84
C ARG A 43 4.97 -1.55 6.42
N LEU A 44 3.69 -1.21 6.26
CA LEU A 44 3.05 -1.16 4.96
C LEU A 44 3.38 0.16 4.25
N ILE A 45 3.93 0.05 3.05
CA ILE A 45 4.19 1.18 2.15
C ILE A 45 3.21 1.07 0.98
N VAL A 46 2.46 2.13 0.73
CA VAL A 46 1.46 2.16 -0.35
C VAL A 46 2.00 3.05 -1.47
N VAL A 47 2.03 2.51 -2.69
CA VAL A 47 2.36 3.25 -3.90
C VAL A 47 1.09 3.40 -4.72
N THR A 48 0.76 4.64 -5.10
CA THR A 48 -0.38 4.95 -5.96
C THR A 48 0.08 5.79 -7.14
N HIS A 49 -0.80 5.95 -8.13
CA HIS A 49 -0.56 6.85 -9.24
C HIS A 49 -0.38 8.27 -8.72
N TYR A 50 0.54 9.01 -9.34
CA TYR A 50 0.60 10.45 -9.15
C TYR A 50 -0.75 11.06 -9.54
N PRO A 51 -1.21 12.12 -8.87
CA PRO A 51 -2.49 12.71 -9.20
C PRO A 51 -2.39 13.40 -10.56
N ALA A 52 -3.36 13.17 -11.44
CA ALA A 52 -3.42 13.81 -12.77
C ALA A 52 -3.52 15.35 -12.70
N LYS A 53 -3.86 15.87 -11.52
CA LYS A 53 -3.83 17.29 -11.16
C LYS A 53 -3.24 17.41 -9.76
N THR A 54 -2.30 18.32 -9.56
CA THR A 54 -1.92 18.79 -8.24
C THR A 54 -2.48 20.18 -8.00
N TRP A 55 -2.45 20.65 -6.76
CA TRP A 55 -2.85 22.01 -6.40
C TRP A 55 -1.61 22.82 -5.99
N GLY A 56 -1.49 24.04 -6.52
CA GLY A 56 -0.42 24.96 -6.17
C GLY A 56 -0.90 26.41 -6.05
N PRO A 57 0.02 27.37 -5.84
CA PRO A 57 -0.32 28.78 -5.59
C PRO A 57 -1.13 29.46 -6.70
N LYS A 58 -1.19 28.86 -7.90
CA LYS A 58 -1.92 29.36 -9.07
C LYS A 58 -3.15 28.50 -9.44
N GLY A 59 -3.60 27.63 -8.54
CA GLY A 59 -4.73 26.72 -8.77
C GLY A 59 -4.29 25.31 -9.16
N ASP A 60 -5.16 24.59 -9.88
CA ASP A 60 -4.88 23.24 -10.35
C ASP A 60 -3.76 23.25 -11.40
N ILE A 61 -2.72 22.45 -11.16
CA ILE A 61 -1.58 22.25 -12.06
C ILE A 61 -1.70 20.83 -12.62
N PRO A 62 -1.90 20.65 -13.94
CA PRO A 62 -1.80 19.33 -14.55
C PRO A 62 -0.35 18.84 -14.49
N ILE A 63 -0.17 17.56 -14.17
CA ILE A 63 1.15 16.89 -14.08
C ILE A 63 1.17 15.69 -15.02
#